data_AF-A0A819MV00-F1
#
_entry.id   AF-A0A819MV00-F1
#
_cell.length_a   1.000
_cell.length_b   1.000
_cell.length_c   1.000
_cell.angle_alpha   90.00
_cell.angle_beta   90.00
_cell.angle_gamma   90.00
#
_symmetry.space_group_name_H-M   'P 1'
#
loop_
_entity.id
_entity.type
_entity.pdbx_description
1 polymer ?
#
loop_
_entity_poly.entity_id
_entity_poly.type
_entity_poly.pdbx_seq_one_letter_code
_entity_poly.pdbx_strand_id
1 'polypeptide(L)'
;GSCDYRVRIYSAYIKAVDGQPQVSSWGTITNTGDLLHEFQSESGWIHDVCFSPLGENLAWVSHNSIIFAVSAKNSSRTTMEITNYLPFRCIIFVSESTLIVAGHEFSPLIYNYDERKDSIDFVEKLDQQETSTGKQAVNRLFDQPSMQTQTPEPISTHQSMITQMLPYQTDHTNIVKISSTDLFGQVVIWNLSGRKIKK
;
A
#
# COMPACT_ATOMS: atom_id res chain seq x y z
N GLY A 1 6.38 -11.08 0.62
CA GLY A 1 7.45 -10.91 1.62
C GLY A 1 8.03 -12.25 2.03
N SER A 2 8.66 -12.32 3.22
CA SER A 2 9.37 -13.48 3.75
C SER A 2 9.02 -13.73 5.22
N CYS A 3 9.05 -15.00 5.65
CA CYS A 3 8.73 -15.40 7.02
C CYS A 3 9.94 -15.39 7.98
N ASP A 4 11.14 -15.08 7.48
CA ASP A 4 12.38 -14.94 8.28
C ASP A 4 12.61 -13.51 8.81
N TYR A 5 11.56 -12.67 8.76
CA TYR A 5 11.56 -11.28 9.24
C TYR A 5 12.49 -10.34 8.47
N ARG A 6 12.87 -10.72 7.25
CA ARG A 6 13.81 -9.96 6.42
C ARG A 6 13.19 -9.50 5.11
N VAL A 7 13.62 -8.32 4.68
CA VAL A 7 13.41 -7.79 3.33
C VAL A 7 14.75 -7.77 2.63
N ARG A 8 14.78 -8.24 1.39
CA ARG A 8 16.01 -8.32 0.60
C ARG A 8 15.78 -7.74 -0.78
N ILE A 9 16.78 -6.99 -1.24
CA ILE A 9 16.85 -6.51 -2.61
C ILE A 9 17.91 -7.34 -3.32
N TYR A 10 17.49 -8.08 -4.34
CA TYR A 10 18.38 -8.88 -5.17
C TYR A 10 18.43 -8.32 -6.59
N SER A 11 19.59 -8.45 -7.22
CA SER A 11 19.71 -8.31 -8.66
C SER A 11 19.03 -9.50 -9.36
N ALA A 12 18.05 -9.21 -10.20
CA ALA A 12 17.48 -10.16 -11.14
C ALA A 12 18.01 -9.97 -12.57
N TYR A 13 19.13 -9.24 -12.73
CA TYR A 13 19.73 -8.96 -14.04
C TYR A 13 20.21 -10.23 -14.74
N ILE A 14 19.82 -10.45 -15.99
CA ILE A 14 20.19 -11.59 -16.82
C ILE A 14 20.84 -11.08 -18.11
N LYS A 15 22.16 -11.20 -18.20
CA LYS A 15 22.99 -10.74 -19.35
C LYS A 15 22.49 -11.19 -20.73
N ALA A 16 21.83 -12.34 -20.82
CA ALA A 16 21.35 -12.88 -22.09
C ALA A 16 20.11 -12.17 -22.65
N VAL A 17 19.32 -11.49 -21.80
CA VAL A 17 18.05 -10.85 -22.19
C VAL A 17 18.00 -9.37 -21.82
N ASP A 18 18.74 -8.97 -20.80
CA ASP A 18 18.81 -7.58 -20.36
C ASP A 18 19.93 -6.84 -21.12
N GLY A 19 19.72 -5.53 -21.31
CA GLY A 19 20.72 -4.63 -21.88
C GLY A 19 21.92 -4.43 -20.94
N GLN A 20 22.76 -3.42 -21.20
CA GLN A 20 23.84 -3.09 -20.26
C GLN A 20 23.26 -2.74 -18.89
N PRO A 21 23.81 -3.28 -17.78
CA PRO A 21 23.28 -3.04 -16.45
C PRO A 21 23.39 -1.54 -16.14
N GLN A 22 22.27 -0.93 -15.76
CA GLN A 22 22.25 0.45 -15.32
C GLN A 22 22.67 0.54 -13.85
N VAL A 23 23.26 1.69 -13.48
CA VAL A 23 23.53 1.98 -12.08
C VAL A 23 22.20 2.10 -11.35
N SER A 24 21.97 1.25 -10.35
CA SER A 24 20.78 1.35 -9.51
C SER A 24 21.06 2.27 -8.32
N SER A 25 20.05 2.97 -7.83
CA SER A 25 20.14 3.74 -6.59
C SER A 25 20.49 2.85 -5.39
N TRP A 26 20.23 1.54 -5.48
CA TRP A 26 20.48 0.52 -4.47
C TRP A 26 21.86 -0.17 -4.61
N GLY A 27 22.73 0.37 -5.45
CA GLY A 27 24.09 -0.13 -5.62
C GLY A 27 24.38 -0.70 -7.01
N THR A 28 25.59 -1.24 -7.12
CA THR A 28 26.14 -1.74 -8.39
C THR A 28 25.67 -3.17 -8.65
N ILE A 29 25.07 -3.39 -9.82
CA ILE A 29 24.63 -4.70 -10.28
C ILE A 29 25.76 -5.35 -11.08
N THR A 30 26.26 -6.50 -10.63
CA THR A 30 27.33 -7.21 -11.33
C THR A 30 26.85 -8.51 -11.96
N ASN A 31 26.09 -9.30 -11.21
CA ASN A 31 25.61 -10.62 -11.61
C ASN A 31 24.13 -10.82 -11.23
N THR A 32 23.52 -11.85 -11.80
CA THR A 32 22.22 -12.36 -11.35
C THR A 32 22.35 -12.92 -9.93
N GLY A 33 21.43 -12.55 -9.04
CA GLY A 33 21.37 -13.05 -7.67
C GLY A 33 22.20 -12.28 -6.65
N ASP A 34 22.91 -11.21 -7.06
CA ASP A 34 23.62 -10.34 -6.11
C ASP A 34 22.65 -9.78 -5.05
N LEU A 35 22.97 -9.97 -3.77
CA LEU A 35 22.25 -9.34 -2.66
C LEU A 35 22.74 -7.89 -2.54
N LEU A 36 21.87 -6.94 -2.86
CA LEU A 36 22.16 -5.50 -2.79
C LEU A 36 21.96 -4.96 -1.37
N HIS A 37 20.81 -5.28 -0.77
CA HIS A 37 20.46 -4.87 0.59
C HIS A 37 19.68 -5.95 1.32
N GLU A 38 19.88 -6.02 2.64
CA GLU A 38 19.07 -6.79 3.57
C GLU A 38 18.65 -5.88 4.73
N PHE A 39 17.34 -5.85 5.00
CA PHE A 39 16.75 -5.18 6.14
C PHE A 39 16.15 -6.23 7.05
N GLN A 40 16.44 -6.15 8.34
CA GLN A 40 15.96 -7.10 9.33
C GLN A 40 15.02 -6.40 10.32
N SER A 41 13.85 -6.98 10.54
CA SER A 41 12.98 -6.65 11.66
C SER A 41 13.23 -7.61 12.82
N GLU A 42 12.96 -7.15 14.05
CA GLU A 42 13.08 -7.98 15.24
C GLU A 42 12.01 -9.08 15.31
N SER A 43 10.86 -8.86 14.66
CA SER A 43 9.73 -9.80 14.66
C SER A 43 8.75 -9.54 13.50
N GLY A 44 7.83 -10.48 13.28
CA GLY A 44 6.70 -10.31 12.37
C GLY A 44 7.03 -10.64 10.90
N TRP A 45 6.31 -11.59 10.32
CA TRP A 45 6.49 -11.96 8.92
C TRP A 45 6.27 -10.75 8.01
N ILE A 46 7.09 -10.62 6.97
CA ILE A 46 6.89 -9.59 5.96
C ILE A 46 5.83 -10.10 5.00
N HIS A 47 4.67 -9.46 4.98
CA HIS A 47 3.59 -9.86 4.08
C HIS A 47 3.87 -9.39 2.66
N ASP A 48 4.22 -8.12 2.50
CA ASP A 48 4.34 -7.49 1.18
C ASP A 48 5.40 -6.38 1.17
N VAL A 49 5.96 -6.13 -0.02
CA VAL A 49 7.02 -5.14 -0.29
C VAL A 49 6.70 -4.40 -1.58
N CYS A 50 7.00 -3.11 -1.65
CA CYS A 50 6.70 -2.29 -2.82
C CYS A 50 7.78 -1.21 -3.01
N PHE A 51 8.32 -1.10 -4.23
CA PHE A 51 9.14 0.04 -4.62
C PHE A 51 8.28 1.26 -4.97
N SER A 52 8.79 2.46 -4.72
CA SER A 52 8.19 3.68 -5.27
C SER A 52 8.26 3.69 -6.80
N PRO A 53 7.42 4.49 -7.50
CA PRO A 53 7.41 4.53 -8.97
C PRO A 53 8.78 4.78 -9.63
N LEU A 54 9.64 5.59 -9.02
CA LEU A 54 11.01 5.85 -9.47
C LEU A 54 12.03 4.81 -8.98
N GLY A 55 11.61 3.88 -8.11
CA GLY A 55 12.48 2.86 -7.53
C GLY A 55 13.49 3.40 -6.52
N GLU A 56 13.35 4.64 -6.06
CA GLU A 56 14.27 5.24 -5.09
C GLU A 56 13.94 4.88 -3.64
N ASN A 57 12.69 4.49 -3.36
CA ASN A 57 12.25 4.09 -2.03
C ASN A 57 11.66 2.68 -2.07
N LEU A 58 11.82 1.96 -0.97
CA LEU A 58 11.21 0.64 -0.75
C LEU A 58 10.38 0.72 0.54
N ALA A 59 9.15 0.22 0.50
CA ALA A 59 8.29 0.10 1.66
C ALA A 59 7.80 -1.33 1.84
N TRP A 60 7.49 -1.71 3.07
CA TRP A 60 6.94 -3.03 3.38
C TRP A 60 6.06 -3.00 4.61
N VAL A 61 5.26 -4.05 4.74
CA VAL A 61 4.38 -4.28 5.90
C VAL A 61 4.68 -5.62 6.53
N SER A 62 4.62 -5.65 7.85
CA SER A 62 4.88 -6.84 8.66
C SER A 62 3.67 -7.24 9.48
N HIS A 63 3.68 -8.48 9.94
CA HIS A 63 2.59 -9.03 10.76
C HIS A 63 2.48 -8.42 12.17
N ASN A 64 3.47 -7.66 12.64
CA ASN A 64 3.44 -6.98 13.93
C ASN A 64 2.84 -5.56 13.87
N SER A 65 2.01 -5.28 12.84
CA SER A 65 1.31 -3.98 12.65
C SER A 65 2.23 -2.77 12.44
N ILE A 66 3.39 -2.98 11.82
CA ILE A 66 4.35 -1.92 11.50
C ILE A 66 4.44 -1.73 9.98
N ILE A 67 4.45 -0.47 9.56
CA ILE A 67 4.79 -0.05 8.20
C ILE A 67 6.24 0.42 8.22
N PHE A 68 7.03 -0.04 7.26
CA PHE A 68 8.42 0.35 7.12
C PHE A 68 8.64 1.00 5.77
N ALA A 69 9.59 1.93 5.71
CA ALA A 69 10.11 2.49 4.47
C ALA A 69 11.60 2.77 4.58
N VAL A 70 12.30 2.70 3.46
CA VAL A 70 13.71 3.05 3.36
C VAL A 70 13.98 3.70 2.01
N SER A 71 14.83 4.72 2.03
CA SER A 71 15.31 5.40 0.83
C SER A 71 16.66 4.83 0.41
N ALA A 72 16.86 4.67 -0.89
CA ALA A 72 18.14 4.33 -1.49
C ALA A 72 19.23 5.37 -1.16
N LYS A 73 18.85 6.64 -0.96
CA LYS A 73 19.78 7.72 -0.58
C LYS A 73 20.36 7.52 0.82
N ASN A 74 19.63 6.83 1.70
CA ASN A 74 20.09 6.48 3.04
C ASN A 74 19.58 5.09 3.46
N SER A 75 20.10 4.05 2.81
CA SER A 75 19.73 2.66 3.07
C SER A 75 20.17 2.13 4.45
N SER A 76 20.86 2.93 5.26
CA SER A 76 21.29 2.55 6.61
C SER A 76 20.20 2.78 7.66
N ARG A 77 19.19 3.59 7.32
CA ARG A 77 18.12 4.02 8.23
C ARG A 77 16.77 3.61 7.68
N THR A 78 16.07 2.77 8.43
CA THR A 78 14.70 2.37 8.12
C THR A 78 13.73 3.22 8.92
N THR A 79 12.82 3.90 8.24
CA THR A 79 11.68 4.60 8.82
C THR A 79 10.62 3.58 9.23
N MET A 80 10.02 3.76 10.41
CA MET A 80 9.01 2.85 10.95
C MET A 80 7.81 3.62 11.48
N GLU A 81 6.62 3.09 11.24
CA GLU A 81 5.37 3.55 11.87
C GLU A 81 4.66 2.37 12.51
N ILE A 82 4.54 2.41 13.83
CA ILE A 82 3.80 1.41 14.63
C ILE A 82 2.34 1.85 14.66
N THR A 83 1.49 1.06 14.04
CA THR A 83 0.08 1.44 13.87
C THR A 83 -0.79 0.92 15.00
N ASN A 84 -1.91 1.59 15.26
CA ASN A 84 -2.97 1.09 16.15
C ASN A 84 -3.96 0.16 15.44
N TYR A 85 -3.65 -0.25 14.21
CA TYR A 85 -4.51 -1.08 13.36
C TYR A 85 -4.06 -2.54 13.39
N LEU A 86 -4.95 -3.43 12.98
CA LEU A 86 -4.61 -4.83 12.75
C LEU A 86 -3.60 -4.97 11.61
N PRO A 87 -2.86 -6.09 11.55
CA PRO A 87 -1.76 -6.23 10.60
C PRO A 87 -2.18 -6.02 9.14
N PHE A 88 -1.30 -5.39 8.37
CA PHE A 88 -1.48 -5.24 6.93
C PHE A 88 -0.90 -6.44 6.19
N ARG A 89 -1.55 -6.77 5.07
CA ARG A 89 -1.19 -7.88 4.18
C ARG A 89 -0.56 -7.38 2.89
N CYS A 90 -0.93 -6.19 2.43
CA CYS A 90 -0.48 -5.63 1.17
C CYS A 90 -0.20 -4.13 1.28
N ILE A 91 0.73 -3.64 0.48
CA ILE A 91 1.19 -2.26 0.43
C ILE A 91 1.46 -1.84 -1.01
N ILE A 92 1.14 -0.59 -1.35
CA ILE A 92 1.43 -0.04 -2.67
C ILE A 92 1.77 1.44 -2.58
N PHE A 93 2.84 1.86 -3.29
CA PHE A 93 3.07 3.27 -3.57
C PHE A 93 2.14 3.72 -4.70
N VAL A 94 1.36 4.77 -4.45
CA VAL A 94 0.51 5.41 -5.48
C VAL A 94 1.12 6.71 -6.02
N SER A 95 2.17 7.21 -5.35
CA SER A 95 3.07 8.27 -5.78
C SER A 95 4.43 8.06 -5.10
N GLU A 96 5.40 8.96 -5.26
CA GLU A 96 6.70 8.85 -4.55
C GLU A 96 6.60 8.99 -3.03
N SER A 97 5.56 9.65 -2.52
CA SER A 97 5.38 9.90 -1.09
C SER A 97 4.16 9.21 -0.52
N THR A 98 3.23 8.71 -1.33
CA THR A 98 1.95 8.20 -0.84
C THR A 98 1.88 6.69 -0.91
N LEU A 99 1.58 6.10 0.24
CA LEU A 99 1.40 4.68 0.45
C LEU A 99 -0.07 4.37 0.70
N ILE A 100 -0.53 3.24 0.18
CA ILE A 100 -1.78 2.62 0.60
C ILE A 100 -1.46 1.25 1.16
N VAL A 101 -1.98 0.97 2.35
CA VAL A 101 -1.86 -0.34 3.02
C VAL A 101 -3.24 -0.93 3.27
N ALA A 102 -3.35 -2.25 3.21
CA ALA A 102 -4.59 -2.95 3.51
C ALA A 102 -4.33 -4.36 4.04
N GLY A 103 -5.30 -4.91 4.76
CA GLY A 103 -5.18 -6.24 5.37
C GLY A 103 -6.37 -6.56 6.27
N HIS A 104 -6.08 -6.80 7.54
CA HIS A 104 -7.06 -7.25 8.53
C HIS A 104 -8.08 -6.18 8.96
N GLU A 105 -7.87 -4.92 8.57
CA GLU A 105 -8.82 -3.81 8.80
C GLU A 105 -10.00 -3.76 7.82
N PHE A 106 -10.01 -4.63 6.80
CA PHE A 106 -11.06 -4.73 5.75
C PHE A 106 -11.24 -3.46 4.91
N SER A 107 -10.41 -2.45 5.12
CA SER A 107 -10.45 -1.20 4.39
C SER A 107 -9.03 -0.70 4.14
N PRO A 108 -8.74 -0.12 2.96
CA PRO A 108 -7.44 0.46 2.71
C PRO A 108 -7.23 1.74 3.52
N LEU A 109 -6.00 1.96 3.96
CA LEU A 109 -5.54 3.14 4.69
C LEU A 109 -4.46 3.85 3.89
N ILE A 110 -4.50 5.19 3.91
CA ILE A 110 -3.54 6.05 3.21
C ILE A 110 -2.52 6.56 4.23
N TYR A 111 -1.25 6.45 3.88
CA TYR A 111 -0.11 6.99 4.61
C TYR A 111 0.75 7.86 3.69
N ASN A 112 1.47 8.80 4.28
CA ASN A 112 2.45 9.61 3.59
C ASN A 112 3.86 9.35 4.15
N TYR A 113 4.76 8.92 3.29
CA TYR A 113 6.18 8.79 3.56
C TYR A 113 6.91 10.10 3.22
N ASP A 114 7.59 10.68 4.22
CA ASP A 114 8.46 11.84 4.07
C ASP A 114 9.91 11.43 4.37
N GLU A 115 10.67 11.15 3.32
CA GLU A 115 12.10 10.80 3.38
C GLU A 115 12.93 11.81 4.19
N ARG A 116 12.60 13.11 4.11
CA ARG A 116 13.39 14.18 4.75
C ARG A 116 13.12 14.24 6.25
N LYS A 117 11.89 13.97 6.66
CA LYS A 117 11.50 13.93 8.07
C LYS A 117 11.73 12.58 8.72
N ASP A 118 12.01 11.55 7.92
CA ASP A 118 12.06 10.16 8.38
C ASP A 118 10.75 9.80 9.10
N SER A 119 9.61 10.08 8.46
CA SER A 119 8.27 9.80 9.00
C SER A 119 7.37 9.09 7.99
N ILE A 120 6.48 8.25 8.51
CA ILE A 120 5.36 7.66 7.78
C ILE A 120 4.10 8.06 8.55
N ASP A 121 3.33 8.99 8.00
CA ASP A 121 2.22 9.62 8.71
C ASP A 121 0.87 9.12 8.18
N PHE A 122 -0.03 8.70 9.07
CA PHE A 122 -1.40 8.35 8.69
C PHE A 122 -2.13 9.57 8.11
N VAL A 123 -2.81 9.39 6.98
CA VAL A 123 -3.60 10.43 6.32
C VAL A 123 -5.08 10.20 6.56
N GLU A 124 -5.62 9.10 6.04
CA GLU A 124 -7.04 8.79 6.13
C GLU A 124 -7.36 7.33 5.80
N LYS A 125 -8.57 6.90 6.17
CA LYS A 125 -9.18 5.65 5.69
C LYS A 125 -9.77 5.89 4.30
N LEU A 126 -9.48 5.01 3.34
CA LEU A 126 -9.98 5.13 1.97
C LEU A 126 -11.49 4.88 1.90
N ASP A 127 -11.94 3.94 2.73
CA ASP A 127 -13.32 3.51 2.91
C ASP A 127 -14.06 4.43 3.90
N GLN A 128 -14.17 5.70 3.55
CA GLN A 128 -15.08 6.62 4.23
C GLN A 128 -16.42 6.55 3.50
N GLN A 129 -17.45 6.09 4.20
CA GLN A 129 -18.81 6.37 3.75
C GLN A 129 -18.95 7.89 3.72
N GLU A 130 -19.17 8.47 2.53
CA GLU A 130 -19.53 9.87 2.45
C GLU A 130 -20.73 10.08 3.38
N THR A 131 -20.57 10.88 4.43
CA THR A 131 -21.71 11.44 5.13
C THR A 131 -22.39 12.34 4.11
N SER A 132 -23.40 11.80 3.45
CA SER A 132 -24.09 12.46 2.34
C SER A 132 -24.53 13.84 2.81
N THR A 133 -23.87 14.88 2.31
CA THR A 133 -24.24 16.26 2.56
C THR A 133 -25.56 16.55 1.86
N GLY A 134 -26.68 16.37 2.58
CA GLY A 134 -28.02 16.94 2.37
C GLY A 134 -28.77 16.71 1.04
N LYS A 135 -28.10 16.55 -0.11
CA LYS A 135 -28.70 16.49 -1.45
C LYS A 135 -28.71 15.09 -2.04
N GLN A 136 -27.72 14.23 -1.72
CA GLN A 136 -27.75 12.82 -2.16
C GLN A 136 -28.63 11.93 -1.27
N ALA A 137 -28.82 12.29 0.00
CA ALA A 137 -29.71 11.56 0.91
C ALA A 137 -31.17 11.57 0.42
N VAL A 138 -31.62 12.70 -0.15
CA VAL A 138 -33.00 12.86 -0.60
C VAL A 138 -33.33 11.92 -1.77
N ASN A 139 -32.42 11.75 -2.73
CA ASN A 139 -32.62 10.82 -3.85
C ASN A 139 -32.65 9.35 -3.38
N ARG A 140 -31.82 8.98 -2.39
CA ARG A 140 -31.83 7.62 -1.81
C ARG A 140 -33.10 7.30 -1.02
N LEU A 141 -33.72 8.32 -0.43
CA LEU A 141 -34.99 8.20 0.32
C LEU A 141 -36.20 7.95 -0.58
N PHE A 142 -36.18 8.41 -1.84
CA PHE A 142 -37.29 8.19 -2.78
C PHE A 142 -37.22 6.84 -3.52
N ASP A 143 -36.06 6.17 -3.51
CA ASP A 143 -35.83 4.90 -4.21
C ASP A 143 -36.00 3.63 -3.32
N GLN A 144 -36.35 3.75 -2.03
CA GLN A 144 -36.55 2.59 -1.17
C GLN A 144 -38.01 2.08 -1.18
N PRO A 145 -38.27 0.83 -1.64
CA PRO A 145 -39.55 0.18 -1.38
C PRO A 145 -39.59 -0.37 0.06
N SER A 146 -40.77 -0.20 0.68
CA SER A 146 -41.27 -0.65 1.99
C SER A 146 -40.45 -1.64 2.85
N MET A 147 -40.28 -1.26 4.13
CA MET A 147 -40.17 -2.09 5.35
C MET A 147 -39.53 -3.48 5.17
N GLN A 148 -38.22 -3.52 5.00
CA GLN A 148 -37.42 -4.71 5.29
C GLN A 148 -36.78 -4.57 6.67
N THR A 149 -36.74 -5.66 7.43
CA THR A 149 -35.95 -5.80 8.66
C THR A 149 -34.53 -5.28 8.41
N GLN A 150 -34.14 -4.22 9.12
CA GLN A 150 -32.84 -3.58 8.98
C GLN A 150 -31.75 -4.61 9.31
N THR A 151 -31.16 -5.19 8.27
CA THR A 151 -29.84 -5.81 8.41
C THR A 151 -28.86 -4.68 8.73
N PRO A 152 -27.97 -4.84 9.72
CA PRO A 152 -27.01 -3.80 10.02
C PRO A 152 -26.18 -3.52 8.77
N GLU A 153 -26.11 -2.25 8.38
CA GLU A 153 -25.29 -1.79 7.25
C GLU A 153 -23.83 -2.24 7.48
N PRO A 154 -23.15 -2.74 6.44
CA PRO A 154 -21.77 -3.15 6.56
C PRO A 154 -20.87 -1.99 6.98
N ILE A 155 -19.96 -2.27 7.92
CA ILE A 155 -19.05 -1.26 8.52
C ILE A 155 -17.98 -0.80 7.51
N SER A 156 -17.63 -1.66 6.56
CA SER A 156 -16.64 -1.42 5.51
C SER A 156 -17.15 -1.95 4.16
N THR A 157 -16.59 -1.50 3.05
CA THR A 157 -16.96 -1.99 1.72
C THR A 157 -16.60 -3.48 1.55
N HIS A 158 -15.40 -3.89 1.97
CA HIS A 158 -15.09 -5.32 2.12
C HIS A 158 -15.63 -5.86 3.44
N GLN A 159 -16.11 -7.10 3.44
CA GLN A 159 -16.56 -7.81 4.65
C GLN A 159 -15.52 -8.79 5.19
N SER A 160 -14.32 -8.80 4.61
CA SER A 160 -13.26 -9.73 4.97
C SER A 160 -11.89 -9.11 4.71
N MET A 161 -10.85 -9.82 5.16
CA MET A 161 -9.46 -9.39 5.02
C MET A 161 -9.10 -9.12 3.56
N ILE A 162 -8.59 -7.93 3.30
CA ILE A 162 -8.01 -7.58 2.00
C ILE A 162 -6.71 -8.36 1.83
N THR A 163 -6.62 -9.12 0.75
CA THR A 163 -5.51 -10.04 0.47
C THR A 163 -4.48 -9.44 -0.47
N GLN A 164 -4.90 -8.57 -1.38
CA GLN A 164 -4.04 -7.97 -2.39
C GLN A 164 -4.59 -6.61 -2.84
N MET A 165 -3.68 -5.71 -3.22
CA MET A 165 -3.97 -4.48 -3.94
C MET A 165 -3.09 -4.38 -5.19
N LEU A 166 -3.64 -3.85 -6.28
CA LEU A 166 -2.92 -3.66 -7.53
C LEU A 166 -3.28 -2.30 -8.15
N PRO A 167 -2.37 -1.69 -8.94
CA PRO A 167 -2.72 -0.55 -9.78
C PRO A 167 -3.84 -0.94 -10.75
N TYR A 168 -4.91 -0.13 -10.81
CA TYR A 168 -5.98 -0.30 -11.78
C TYR A 168 -5.89 0.73 -12.91
N GLN A 169 -5.58 1.98 -12.57
CA GLN A 169 -5.42 3.06 -13.54
C GLN A 169 -4.31 4.01 -13.07
N THR A 170 -3.42 4.37 -13.98
CA THR A 170 -2.34 5.33 -13.76
C THR A 170 -2.56 6.61 -14.56
N ASP A 171 -2.02 7.71 -14.05
CA ASP A 171 -1.84 8.98 -14.75
C ASP A 171 -0.37 9.38 -14.61
N HIS A 172 0.38 9.30 -15.72
CA HIS A 172 1.83 9.37 -15.73
C HIS A 172 2.47 8.38 -14.73
N THR A 173 3.17 8.88 -13.70
CA THR A 173 3.83 8.08 -12.65
C THR A 173 2.92 7.79 -11.46
N ASN A 174 1.75 8.43 -11.38
CA ASN A 174 0.86 8.30 -10.23
C ASN A 174 -0.23 7.27 -10.50
N ILE A 175 -0.60 6.51 -9.49
CA ILE A 175 -1.77 5.62 -9.54
C ILE A 175 -2.99 6.44 -9.13
N VAL A 176 -3.97 6.54 -10.02
CA VAL A 176 -5.22 7.29 -9.79
C VAL A 176 -6.37 6.38 -9.38
N LYS A 177 -6.27 5.08 -9.64
CA LYS A 177 -7.19 4.06 -9.12
C LYS A 177 -6.43 2.79 -8.77
N ILE A 178 -6.85 2.15 -7.69
CA ILE A 178 -6.37 0.82 -7.29
C ILE A 178 -7.54 -0.17 -7.27
N SER A 179 -7.24 -1.44 -7.48
CA SER A 179 -8.15 -2.54 -7.20
C SER A 179 -7.69 -3.29 -5.96
N SER A 180 -8.63 -3.70 -5.10
CA SER A 180 -8.37 -4.62 -3.98
C SER A 180 -9.21 -5.88 -4.11
N THR A 181 -8.68 -6.98 -3.58
CA THR A 181 -9.40 -8.26 -3.44
C THR A 181 -9.43 -8.70 -1.99
N ASP A 182 -10.53 -9.29 -1.53
CA ASP A 182 -10.59 -9.91 -0.20
C ASP A 182 -10.46 -11.44 -0.22
N LEU A 183 -10.52 -12.05 0.96
CA LEU A 183 -10.41 -13.51 1.15
C LEU A 183 -11.50 -14.30 0.42
N PHE A 184 -12.68 -13.70 0.18
CA PHE A 184 -13.80 -14.34 -0.48
C PHE A 184 -13.90 -13.97 -1.97
N GLY A 185 -12.91 -13.25 -2.50
CA GLY A 185 -12.82 -12.90 -3.91
C GLY A 185 -13.68 -11.69 -4.30
N GLN A 186 -14.19 -10.90 -3.35
CA GLN A 186 -14.80 -9.61 -3.69
C GLN A 186 -13.71 -8.70 -4.25
N VAL A 187 -14.01 -8.04 -5.37
CA VAL A 187 -13.11 -7.06 -6.00
C VAL A 187 -13.72 -5.67 -5.89
N VAL A 188 -12.95 -4.70 -5.40
CA VAL A 188 -13.38 -3.30 -5.26
C VAL A 188 -12.39 -2.40 -5.98
N ILE A 189 -12.90 -1.43 -6.74
CA ILE A 189 -12.09 -0.39 -7.40
C ILE A 189 -12.22 0.90 -6.60
N TRP A 190 -11.09 1.46 -6.19
CA TRP A 190 -11.03 2.70 -5.43
C TRP A 190 -10.53 3.85 -6.29
N ASN A 191 -11.23 4.98 -6.24
CA ASN A 191 -10.81 6.20 -6.92
C ASN A 191 -10.01 7.10 -5.98
N LEU A 192 -8.79 7.45 -6.41
CA LEU A 192 -7.86 8.31 -5.68
C LEU A 192 -7.87 9.75 -6.24
N SER A 193 -8.45 9.97 -7.42
CA SER A 193 -8.57 11.30 -8.03
C SER A 193 -9.42 12.24 -7.17
N GLY A 194 -8.93 13.46 -6.93
CA GLY A 194 -9.64 14.49 -6.17
C GLY A 194 -9.41 14.45 -4.66
N ARG A 195 -8.72 13.44 -4.13
CA ARG A 195 -8.24 13.47 -2.75
C ARG A 195 -7.04 14.41 -2.66
N LYS A 196 -7.04 15.29 -1.64
CA LYS A 196 -5.89 16.17 -1.34
C LYS A 196 -4.75 15.34 -0.73
N ILE A 197 -4.18 14.46 -1.54
CA ILE A 197 -2.90 13.83 -1.23
C ILE A 197 -1.89 14.96 -1.27
N LYS A 198 -1.40 15.38 -0.10
CA LYS A 198 -0.45 16.48 -0.02
C LYS A 198 0.80 16.07 -0.81
N LYS A 199 1.16 16.89 -1.80
CA LYS A 199 2.45 16.83 -2.48
C LYS A 199 3.59 17.06 -1.49
#